data_AF-A0A098LB63-F1
#
_entry.id   AF-A0A098LB63-F1
#
_cell.length_a   1.000
_cell.length_b   1.000
_cell.length_c   1.000
_cell.angle_alpha   90.00
_cell.angle_beta   90.00
_cell.angle_gamma   90.00
#
_symmetry.space_group_name_H-M   'P 1'
#
loop_
_entity.id
_entity.type
_entity.pdbx_description
1 polymer ?
#
loop_
_entity_poly.entity_id
_entity_poly.type
_entity_poly.pdbx_seq_one_letter_code
_entity_poly.pdbx_strand_id
1 'polypeptide(L)'
;MGYSIVLNKEPKVIFLPVTYTKKVAGVRIIGYDYSFPATVFFDRQIPGRKSQKEIYEIPLPFAPEKLGIKVLSDGSSEGIIINEPVPFKPLVIKNAVVLPEMKSFIGFASDVALNLRKMVKGYWTSEDGRWLIKIDDKVKNRVTGKEEDTPISVSVNSGHLEASIRELKKHTVPGIFVLLAHEFGHYFLKTADEFACDKFAAELALNLGFSQTEILYAFSKTFKTMKPNLDAGLRIERENRIVAIKDFIQNWT
;
A
#
# COMPACT_ATOMS: atom_id res chain seq x y z
N MET A 1 -8.22 -19.65 14.31
CA MET A 1 -9.14 -19.62 13.15
C MET A 1 -9.19 -18.19 12.63
N GLY A 2 -9.16 -17.99 11.31
CA GLY A 2 -9.27 -16.65 10.71
C GLY A 2 -10.74 -16.29 10.48
N TYR A 3 -11.12 -15.04 10.75
CA TYR A 3 -12.44 -14.50 10.44
C TYR A 3 -12.49 -14.05 8.98
N SER A 4 -13.68 -13.97 8.36
CA SER A 4 -13.79 -13.49 6.99
C SER A 4 -15.06 -12.68 6.73
N ILE A 5 -14.96 -11.70 5.84
CA ILE A 5 -16.04 -10.78 5.45
C ILE A 5 -16.17 -10.80 3.92
N VAL A 6 -17.40 -10.90 3.40
CA VAL A 6 -17.66 -10.75 1.96
C VAL A 6 -17.81 -9.26 1.64
N LEU A 7 -17.01 -8.76 0.71
CA LEU A 7 -16.95 -7.34 0.34
C LEU A 7 -17.35 -7.08 -1.13
N ASN A 8 -17.47 -8.12 -1.97
CA ASN A 8 -17.88 -8.01 -3.39
C ASN A 8 -17.01 -7.07 -4.24
N LYS A 9 -15.72 -6.89 -3.87
CA LYS A 9 -14.78 -5.98 -4.52
C LYS A 9 -15.19 -4.50 -4.50
N GLU A 10 -16.15 -4.12 -3.67
CA GLU A 10 -16.58 -2.72 -3.56
C GLU A 10 -15.75 -1.97 -2.50
N PRO A 11 -15.41 -0.69 -2.73
CA PRO A 11 -14.75 0.14 -1.73
C PRO A 11 -15.56 0.24 -0.44
N LYS A 12 -14.96 -0.16 0.70
CA LYS A 12 -15.64 -0.24 1.99
C LYS A 12 -14.75 0.25 3.13
N VAL A 13 -15.37 0.76 4.18
CA VAL A 13 -14.73 0.93 5.49
C VAL A 13 -15.20 -0.19 6.38
N ILE A 14 -14.27 -1.00 6.89
CA ILE A 14 -14.58 -2.00 7.92
C ILE A 14 -14.32 -1.40 9.30
N PHE A 15 -15.19 -1.74 10.25
CA PHE A 15 -15.05 -1.37 11.65
C PHE A 15 -14.83 -2.66 12.42
N LEU A 16 -13.58 -2.99 12.73
CA LEU A 16 -13.19 -4.27 13.33
C LEU A 16 -13.22 -4.18 14.87
N PRO A 17 -14.27 -4.67 15.56
CA PRO A 17 -14.32 -4.70 17.00
C PRO A 17 -13.45 -5.84 17.56
N VAL A 18 -12.43 -5.51 18.34
CA VAL A 18 -11.53 -6.47 18.99
C VAL A 18 -11.64 -6.31 20.49
N THR A 19 -11.85 -7.42 21.20
CA THR A 19 -11.82 -7.48 22.67
C THR A 19 -10.54 -8.18 23.12
N TYR A 20 -9.79 -7.52 24.00
CA TYR A 20 -8.64 -8.08 24.70
C TYR A 20 -9.10 -8.57 26.07
N THR A 21 -8.99 -9.87 26.34
CA THR A 21 -9.41 -10.46 27.64
C THR A 21 -8.30 -10.43 28.70
N LYS A 22 -7.07 -10.13 28.27
CA LYS A 22 -5.89 -9.94 29.11
C LYS A 22 -5.03 -8.81 28.55
N LYS A 23 -4.08 -8.32 29.34
CA LYS A 23 -3.07 -7.38 28.85
C LYS A 23 -2.23 -8.05 27.76
N VAL A 24 -2.08 -7.37 26.62
CA VAL A 24 -1.28 -7.83 25.48
C VAL A 24 -0.11 -6.87 25.24
N ALA A 25 1.07 -7.39 24.92
CA ALA A 25 2.28 -6.57 24.72
C ALA A 25 2.26 -5.81 23.38
N GLY A 26 1.59 -6.37 22.38
CA GLY A 26 1.36 -5.78 21.07
C GLY A 26 0.36 -6.63 20.29
N VAL A 27 -0.26 -6.03 19.27
CA VAL A 27 -1.26 -6.68 18.43
C VAL A 27 -0.92 -6.47 16.98
N ARG A 28 -0.93 -7.55 16.20
CA ARG A 28 -0.79 -7.54 14.76
C ARG A 28 -2.13 -7.87 14.10
N ILE A 29 -2.65 -6.95 13.31
CA ILE A 29 -3.91 -7.10 12.57
C ILE A 29 -3.58 -7.24 11.09
N ILE A 30 -3.91 -8.38 10.49
CA ILE A 30 -3.60 -8.71 9.10
C ILE A 30 -4.90 -8.92 8.34
N GLY A 31 -5.07 -8.15 7.26
CA GLY A 31 -6.15 -8.31 6.29
C GLY A 31 -5.61 -8.82 4.97
N TYR A 32 -6.20 -9.88 4.42
CA TYR A 32 -5.72 -10.53 3.20
C TYR A 32 -6.87 -10.99 2.31
N ASP A 33 -6.61 -11.18 1.02
CA ASP A 33 -7.56 -11.84 0.09
C ASP A 33 -7.78 -13.27 0.56
N TYR A 34 -9.01 -13.62 0.95
CA TYR A 34 -9.34 -14.93 1.49
C TYR A 34 -9.01 -16.07 0.53
N SER A 35 -9.21 -15.84 -0.78
CA SER A 35 -8.92 -16.82 -1.84
C SER A 35 -7.43 -16.85 -2.21
N PHE A 36 -6.70 -15.78 -1.90
CA PHE A 36 -5.27 -15.70 -2.19
C PHE A 36 -4.49 -14.99 -1.07
N PRO A 37 -4.21 -15.68 0.06
CA PRO A 37 -3.72 -15.05 1.30
C PRO A 37 -2.38 -14.31 1.22
N ALA A 38 -1.63 -14.52 0.14
CA ALA A 38 -0.43 -13.75 -0.10
C ALA A 38 -0.74 -12.27 -0.41
N THR A 39 -1.92 -11.96 -0.98
CA THR A 39 -2.36 -10.57 -1.24
C THR A 39 -2.86 -9.94 0.05
N VAL A 40 -2.03 -9.06 0.63
CA VAL A 40 -2.30 -8.40 1.92
C VAL A 40 -2.77 -6.97 1.70
N PHE A 41 -3.91 -6.61 2.29
CA PHE A 41 -4.49 -5.26 2.23
C PHE A 41 -4.00 -4.36 3.36
N PHE A 42 -3.76 -4.92 4.54
CA PHE A 42 -3.19 -4.21 5.68
C PHE A 42 -2.46 -5.20 6.60
N ASP A 43 -1.42 -4.71 7.24
CA ASP A 43 -0.62 -5.44 8.22
C ASP A 43 -0.19 -4.47 9.32
N ARG A 44 -1.09 -4.25 10.27
CA ARG A 44 -0.93 -3.22 11.31
C ARG A 44 -0.28 -3.81 12.55
N GLN A 45 0.79 -3.18 13.01
CA GLN A 45 1.37 -3.43 14.32
C GLN A 45 0.95 -2.32 15.28
N ILE A 46 0.21 -2.71 16.31
CA ILE A 46 -0.39 -1.81 17.28
C ILE A 46 0.26 -2.06 18.63
N PRO A 47 0.75 -1.01 19.33
CA PRO A 47 1.32 -1.15 20.66
C PRO A 47 0.34 -1.79 21.66
N GLY A 48 0.89 -2.47 22.66
CA GLY A 48 0.14 -3.22 23.65
C GLY A 48 -1.03 -2.47 24.27
N ARG A 49 -2.08 -3.24 24.61
CA ARG A 49 -3.35 -2.74 25.14
C ARG A 49 -3.67 -3.42 26.46
N LYS A 50 -4.37 -2.69 27.34
CA LYS A 50 -4.99 -3.27 28.53
C LYS A 50 -6.23 -4.06 28.12
N SER A 51 -6.79 -4.83 29.05
CA SER A 51 -8.06 -5.53 28.83
C SER A 51 -9.15 -4.52 28.51
N GLN A 52 -9.57 -4.43 27.24
CA GLN A 52 -10.58 -3.50 26.75
C GLN A 52 -11.12 -3.92 25.39
N LYS A 53 -12.24 -3.31 24.99
CA LYS A 53 -12.81 -3.41 23.65
C LYS A 53 -12.35 -2.20 22.83
N GLU A 54 -11.83 -2.45 21.63
CA GLU A 54 -11.45 -1.43 20.64
C GLU A 54 -12.19 -1.67 19.33
N ILE A 55 -12.37 -0.62 18.54
CA ILE A 55 -12.89 -0.70 17.18
C ILE A 55 -11.84 -0.09 16.26
N TYR A 56 -11.31 -0.90 15.34
CA TYR A 56 -10.36 -0.43 14.33
C TYR A 56 -11.09 -0.07 13.04
N GLU A 57 -11.03 1.19 12.67
CA GLU A 57 -11.49 1.65 11.36
C GLU A 57 -10.41 1.39 10.31
N ILE A 58 -10.78 0.62 9.27
CA ILE A 58 -9.87 0.24 8.21
C ILE A 58 -10.59 0.50 6.87
N PRO A 59 -10.29 1.63 6.21
CA PRO A 59 -10.77 1.88 4.86
C PRO A 59 -10.04 0.98 3.86
N LEU A 60 -10.80 0.44 2.92
CA LEU A 60 -10.35 -0.41 1.82
C LEU A 60 -10.85 0.19 0.50
N PRO A 61 -10.12 1.19 -0.06
CA PRO A 61 -10.44 1.73 -1.38
C PRO A 61 -10.43 0.66 -2.47
N PHE A 62 -9.50 -0.30 -2.34
CA PHE A 62 -9.48 -1.52 -3.13
C PHE A 62 -9.81 -2.67 -2.19
N ALA A 63 -10.88 -3.40 -2.49
CA ALA A 63 -11.36 -4.50 -1.67
C ALA A 63 -11.28 -5.84 -2.43
N PRO A 64 -11.01 -6.96 -1.74
CA PRO A 64 -11.15 -8.28 -2.33
C PRO A 64 -12.64 -8.67 -2.44
N GLU A 65 -12.91 -9.78 -3.11
CA GLU A 65 -14.24 -10.43 -3.05
C GLU A 65 -14.59 -10.80 -1.60
N LYS A 66 -13.63 -11.43 -0.91
CA LYS A 66 -13.74 -11.86 0.47
C LYS A 66 -12.44 -11.54 1.20
N LEU A 67 -12.54 -10.79 2.29
CA LEU A 67 -11.41 -10.40 3.13
C LEU A 67 -11.27 -11.40 4.28
N GLY A 68 -10.09 -12.01 4.41
CA GLY A 68 -9.69 -12.74 5.60
C GLY A 68 -9.03 -11.80 6.61
N ILE A 69 -9.31 -12.00 7.90
CA ILE A 69 -8.76 -11.21 9.00
C ILE A 69 -8.12 -12.14 10.03
N LYS A 70 -6.88 -11.79 10.43
CA LYS A 70 -6.16 -12.38 11.55
C LYS A 70 -5.77 -11.30 12.53
N VAL A 71 -5.98 -11.56 13.82
CA VAL A 71 -5.52 -10.72 14.92
C VAL A 71 -4.65 -11.57 15.83
N LEU A 72 -3.41 -11.13 16.06
CA LEU A 72 -2.39 -11.89 16.78
C LEU A 72 -1.74 -11.02 17.85
N SER A 73 -1.44 -11.58 19.03
CA SER A 73 -0.51 -11.03 20.02
C SER A 73 0.61 -12.04 20.22
N ASP A 74 1.85 -11.59 20.05
CA ASP A 74 3.07 -12.42 20.14
C ASP A 74 3.00 -13.70 19.28
N GLY A 75 2.37 -13.60 18.10
CA GLY A 75 2.20 -14.71 17.16
C GLY A 75 1.02 -15.65 17.47
N SER A 76 0.31 -15.45 18.58
CA SER A 76 -0.86 -16.24 18.98
C SER A 76 -2.16 -15.44 18.91
N SER A 77 -3.33 -16.09 18.84
CA SER A 77 -4.63 -15.41 18.99
C SER A 77 -5.17 -15.49 20.44
N GLU A 78 -4.33 -15.86 21.40
CA GLU A 78 -4.78 -16.12 22.76
C GLU A 78 -5.15 -14.82 23.48
N GLY A 79 -6.34 -14.79 24.10
CA GLY A 79 -6.85 -13.61 24.79
C GLY A 79 -7.35 -12.49 23.87
N ILE A 80 -7.56 -12.79 22.59
CA ILE A 80 -8.09 -11.89 21.58
C ILE A 80 -9.38 -12.45 21.01
N ILE A 81 -10.42 -11.63 20.99
CA ILE A 81 -11.72 -11.98 20.41
C ILE A 81 -12.08 -10.94 19.35
N ILE A 82 -12.33 -11.39 18.12
CA ILE A 82 -12.99 -10.57 17.11
C ILE A 82 -14.49 -10.66 17.41
N ASN A 83 -15.13 -9.53 17.70
CA ASN A 83 -16.56 -9.54 17.99
C ASN A 83 -17.35 -9.55 16.69
N GLU A 84 -18.20 -10.55 16.50
CA GLU A 84 -19.02 -10.67 15.31
C GLU A 84 -20.45 -10.13 15.55
N PRO A 85 -21.14 -9.60 14.53
CA PRO A 85 -20.64 -9.37 13.17
C PRO A 85 -19.67 -8.18 13.10
N VAL A 86 -18.77 -8.17 12.10
CA VAL A 86 -17.91 -7.02 11.81
C VAL A 86 -18.64 -6.06 10.87
N PRO A 87 -19.07 -4.87 11.34
CA PRO A 87 -19.79 -3.93 10.51
C PRO A 87 -18.89 -3.29 9.45
N PHE A 88 -19.50 -2.92 8.34
CA PHE A 88 -18.86 -2.14 7.28
C PHE A 88 -19.83 -1.15 6.66
N LYS A 89 -19.29 -0.11 6.02
CA LYS A 89 -20.06 0.89 5.25
C LYS A 89 -19.38 1.14 3.90
N PRO A 90 -20.11 1.61 2.88
CA PRO A 90 -19.50 2.11 1.66
C PRO A 90 -18.43 3.17 1.98
N LEU A 91 -17.28 3.12 1.31
CA LEU A 91 -16.25 4.14 1.44
C LEU A 91 -16.66 5.38 0.64
N VAL A 92 -16.65 6.54 1.29
CA VAL A 92 -16.83 7.82 0.60
C VAL A 92 -15.47 8.27 0.08
N ILE A 93 -15.29 8.17 -1.23
CA ILE A 93 -14.10 8.68 -1.92
C ILE A 93 -14.21 10.20 -1.97
N LYS A 94 -13.20 10.90 -1.46
CA LYS A 94 -13.11 12.36 -1.56
C LYS A 94 -12.71 12.66 -3.00
N ASN A 95 -13.69 12.88 -3.88
CA ASN A 95 -13.47 13.21 -5.28
C ASN A 95 -12.81 14.61 -5.41
N ALA A 96 -11.48 14.67 -5.23
CA ALA A 96 -10.69 15.72 -5.86
C ALA A 96 -10.74 15.52 -7.37
N VAL A 97 -10.63 16.59 -8.16
CA VAL A 97 -10.68 16.54 -9.62
C VAL A 97 -9.62 15.56 -10.15
N VAL A 98 -10.04 14.34 -10.52
CA VAL A 98 -9.16 13.35 -11.13
C VAL A 98 -9.22 13.54 -12.64
N LEU A 99 -8.12 13.98 -13.24
CA LEU A 99 -8.01 14.08 -14.69
C LEU A 99 -8.24 12.70 -15.35
N PRO A 100 -8.74 12.63 -16.60
CA PRO A 100 -8.98 11.36 -17.28
C PRO A 100 -7.75 10.43 -17.31
N GLU A 101 -6.54 10.99 -17.48
CA GLU A 101 -5.28 10.25 -17.44
C GLU A 101 -5.03 9.64 -16.05
N MET A 102 -5.22 10.41 -14.98
CA MET A 102 -5.09 9.91 -13.61
C MET A 102 -6.13 8.82 -13.32
N LYS A 103 -7.36 8.95 -13.81
CA LYS A 103 -8.40 7.94 -13.63
C LYS A 103 -8.03 6.62 -14.30
N SER A 104 -7.53 6.70 -15.54
CA SER A 104 -7.00 5.54 -16.27
C SER A 104 -5.82 4.89 -15.51
N PHE A 105 -4.89 5.72 -15.01
CA PHE A 105 -3.77 5.24 -14.20
C PHE A 105 -4.22 4.55 -12.92
N ILE A 106 -5.17 5.12 -12.17
CA ILE A 106 -5.69 4.53 -10.94
C ILE A 106 -6.27 3.14 -11.21
N GLY A 107 -7.04 2.99 -12.30
CA GLY A 107 -7.58 1.68 -12.70
C GLY A 107 -6.47 0.66 -12.91
N PHE A 108 -5.48 1.03 -13.73
CA PHE A 108 -4.32 0.20 -14.00
C PHE A 108 -3.51 -0.15 -12.74
N ALA A 109 -3.16 0.84 -11.92
CA ALA A 109 -2.37 0.63 -10.72
C ALA A 109 -3.11 -0.21 -9.67
N SER A 110 -4.44 -0.08 -9.59
CA SER A 110 -5.27 -0.91 -8.72
C SER A 110 -5.28 -2.37 -9.15
N ASP A 111 -5.39 -2.63 -10.46
CA ASP A 111 -5.34 -3.99 -11.01
C ASP A 111 -3.98 -4.64 -10.77
N VAL A 112 -2.89 -3.91 -11.06
CA VAL A 112 -1.52 -4.36 -10.75
C VAL A 112 -1.37 -4.65 -9.25
N ALA A 113 -1.80 -3.76 -8.36
CA ALA A 113 -1.64 -3.95 -6.92
C ALA A 113 -2.41 -5.17 -6.38
N LEU A 114 -3.62 -5.42 -6.89
CA LEU A 114 -4.46 -6.56 -6.51
C LEU A 114 -3.94 -7.89 -7.06
N ASN A 115 -3.42 -7.87 -8.30
CA ASN A 115 -3.06 -9.08 -9.03
C ASN A 115 -1.55 -9.36 -9.10
N LEU A 116 -0.68 -8.47 -8.61
CA LEU A 116 0.79 -8.56 -8.69
C LEU A 116 1.33 -9.97 -8.40
N ARG A 117 0.78 -10.63 -7.40
CA ARG A 117 1.27 -11.95 -6.94
C ARG A 117 0.89 -13.11 -7.85
N LYS A 118 -0.12 -12.90 -8.72
CA LYS A 118 -0.56 -13.82 -9.77
C LYS A 118 0.11 -13.49 -11.12
N MET A 119 0.65 -12.28 -11.27
CA MET A 119 1.32 -11.87 -12.50
C MET A 119 2.60 -12.68 -12.73
N VAL A 120 2.79 -13.09 -13.99
CA VAL A 120 4.03 -13.66 -14.50
C VAL A 120 4.92 -12.57 -15.09
N LYS A 121 6.20 -12.89 -15.28
CA LYS A 121 7.14 -11.97 -15.94
C LYS A 121 6.68 -11.66 -17.37
N GLY A 122 6.92 -10.43 -17.80
CA GLY A 122 6.53 -9.97 -19.13
C GLY A 122 5.94 -8.58 -19.11
N TYR A 123 5.24 -8.24 -20.18
CA TYR A 123 4.62 -6.94 -20.37
C TYR A 123 3.13 -7.04 -20.11
N TRP A 124 2.61 -6.07 -19.34
CA TRP A 124 1.21 -5.96 -18.98
C TRP A 124 0.72 -4.57 -19.33
N THR A 125 -0.44 -4.48 -19.97
CA THR A 125 -1.02 -3.23 -20.42
C THR A 125 -2.36 -2.97 -19.76
N SER A 126 -2.70 -1.69 -19.54
CA SER A 126 -4.07 -1.32 -19.19
C SER A 126 -5.04 -1.68 -20.32
N GLU A 127 -6.32 -1.83 -19.99
CA GLU A 127 -7.38 -2.16 -20.96
C GLU A 127 -7.49 -1.13 -22.09
N ASP A 128 -7.22 0.15 -21.79
CA ASP A 128 -7.21 1.25 -22.76
C ASP A 128 -5.88 1.40 -23.51
N GLY A 129 -4.91 0.51 -23.26
CA GLY A 129 -3.59 0.50 -23.89
C GLY A 129 -2.66 1.66 -23.53
N ARG A 130 -3.05 2.53 -22.58
CA ARG A 130 -2.27 3.73 -22.21
C ARG A 130 -1.10 3.44 -21.31
N TRP A 131 -1.22 2.45 -20.44
CA TRP A 131 -0.21 2.12 -19.45
C TRP A 131 0.43 0.79 -19.78
N LEU A 132 1.75 0.74 -19.62
CA LEU A 132 2.57 -0.45 -19.82
C LEU A 132 3.45 -0.63 -18.59
N ILE A 133 3.43 -1.83 -18.00
CA ILE A 133 4.39 -2.25 -16.98
C ILE A 133 5.11 -3.52 -17.42
N LYS A 134 6.44 -3.48 -17.37
CA LYS A 134 7.27 -4.67 -17.48
C LYS A 134 7.48 -5.24 -16.08
N ILE A 135 7.03 -6.47 -15.87
CA ILE A 135 7.25 -7.25 -14.65
C ILE A 135 8.47 -8.15 -14.85
N ASP A 136 9.48 -7.99 -14.00
CA ASP A 136 10.69 -8.82 -14.00
C ASP A 136 11.12 -9.13 -12.55
N ASP A 137 12.15 -9.96 -12.36
CA ASP A 137 12.67 -10.24 -11.00
C ASP A 137 13.28 -8.99 -10.36
N LYS A 138 13.92 -8.15 -11.17
CA LYS A 138 14.58 -6.91 -10.76
C LYS A 138 14.46 -5.85 -11.85
N VAL A 139 14.46 -4.59 -11.42
CA VAL A 139 14.59 -3.44 -12.31
C VAL A 139 16.04 -3.35 -12.80
N LYS A 140 16.24 -2.93 -14.05
CA LYS A 140 17.58 -2.73 -14.61
C LYS A 140 17.73 -1.28 -15.03
N ASN A 141 18.87 -0.69 -14.67
CA ASN A 141 19.26 0.61 -15.15
C ASN A 141 19.32 0.61 -16.68
N ARG A 142 18.60 1.52 -17.32
CA ARG A 142 18.46 1.55 -18.79
C ARG A 142 19.75 1.89 -19.52
N VAL A 143 20.68 2.60 -18.87
CA VAL A 143 21.95 3.04 -19.46
C VAL A 143 23.03 1.98 -19.30
N THR A 144 23.13 1.40 -18.10
CA THR A 144 24.23 0.49 -17.72
C THR A 144 23.85 -0.98 -17.78
N GLY A 145 22.55 -1.30 -17.89
CA GLY A 145 22.02 -2.66 -17.81
C GLY A 145 22.13 -3.32 -16.44
N LYS A 146 22.71 -2.62 -15.45
CA LYS A 146 22.91 -3.14 -14.09
C LYS A 146 21.60 -3.21 -13.35
N GLU A 147 21.47 -4.21 -12.48
CA GLU A 147 20.31 -4.35 -11.61
C GLU A 147 20.24 -3.19 -10.62
N GLU A 148 19.05 -2.62 -10.47
CA GLU A 148 18.75 -1.61 -9.48
C GLU A 148 17.99 -2.23 -8.31
N ASP A 149 18.25 -1.71 -7.11
CA ASP A 149 17.54 -2.12 -5.90
C ASP A 149 16.14 -1.46 -5.80
N THR A 150 15.75 -0.62 -6.78
CA THR A 150 14.43 0.04 -6.77
C THR A 150 13.30 -0.95 -7.05
N PRO A 151 12.18 -0.89 -6.31
CA PRO A 151 11.02 -1.73 -6.59
C PRO A 151 10.38 -1.43 -7.95
N ILE A 152 10.36 -0.17 -8.37
CA ILE A 152 9.72 0.31 -9.60
C ILE A 152 10.57 1.44 -10.20
N SER A 153 10.50 1.63 -11.51
CA SER A 153 11.00 2.81 -12.20
C SER A 153 10.04 3.21 -13.32
N VAL A 154 9.98 4.50 -13.64
CA VAL A 154 9.23 5.03 -14.79
C VAL A 154 10.13 5.64 -15.86
N SER A 155 9.66 5.56 -17.10
CA SER A 155 10.07 6.44 -18.18
C SER A 155 9.41 7.82 -18.04
N VAL A 156 10.14 8.87 -17.62
CA VAL A 156 9.55 10.23 -17.53
C VAL A 156 8.97 10.73 -18.87
N ASN A 157 9.51 10.23 -19.99
CA ASN A 157 9.04 10.59 -21.33
C ASN A 157 7.81 9.81 -21.76
N SER A 158 7.74 8.50 -21.49
CA SER A 158 6.69 7.62 -22.05
C SER A 158 5.71 7.04 -21.04
N GLY A 159 5.93 7.22 -19.73
CA GLY A 159 5.10 6.63 -18.68
C GLY A 159 5.25 5.12 -18.53
N HIS A 160 6.12 4.48 -19.32
CA HIS A 160 6.38 3.04 -19.23
C HIS A 160 7.05 2.69 -17.90
N LEU A 161 6.43 1.78 -17.17
CA LEU A 161 6.88 1.30 -15.87
C LEU A 161 7.69 0.00 -16.01
N GLU A 162 8.65 -0.17 -15.13
CA GLU A 162 9.36 -1.43 -14.91
C GLU A 162 9.34 -1.74 -13.43
N ALA A 163 9.01 -2.98 -13.06
CA ALA A 163 8.83 -3.36 -11.67
C ALA A 163 9.51 -4.68 -11.34
N SER A 164 10.15 -4.70 -10.17
CA SER A 164 10.64 -5.90 -9.51
C SER A 164 9.50 -6.59 -8.78
N ILE A 165 9.05 -7.74 -9.28
CA ILE A 165 8.06 -8.56 -8.60
C ILE A 165 8.56 -9.03 -7.22
N ARG A 166 9.88 -9.24 -7.09
CA ARG A 166 10.52 -9.68 -5.85
C ARG A 166 10.40 -8.62 -4.76
N GLU A 167 10.65 -7.36 -5.09
CA GLU A 167 10.57 -6.27 -4.14
C GLU A 167 9.11 -5.91 -3.83
N LEU A 168 8.27 -5.78 -4.86
CA LEU A 168 6.86 -5.40 -4.67
C LEU A 168 6.02 -6.42 -3.90
N LYS A 169 6.34 -7.73 -3.99
CA LYS A 169 5.66 -8.77 -3.20
C LYS A 169 5.79 -8.57 -1.68
N LYS A 170 6.77 -7.78 -1.23
CA LYS A 170 6.94 -7.42 0.18
C LYS A 170 5.90 -6.40 0.65
N HIS A 171 5.24 -5.66 -0.24
CA HIS A 171 4.33 -4.56 0.11
C HIS A 171 2.87 -5.02 0.15
N THR A 172 2.04 -4.32 0.92
CA THR A 172 0.58 -4.49 0.90
C THR A 172 0.00 -3.89 -0.40
N VAL A 173 -1.27 -4.17 -0.70
CA VAL A 173 -1.99 -3.57 -1.83
C VAL A 173 -1.90 -2.03 -1.81
N PRO A 174 -2.22 -1.33 -0.69
CA PRO A 174 -1.95 0.11 -0.59
C PRO A 174 -0.50 0.49 -0.87
N GLY A 175 0.45 -0.29 -0.34
CA GLY A 175 1.88 0.00 -0.53
C GLY A 175 2.34 -0.09 -1.97
N ILE A 176 1.86 -1.10 -2.71
CA ILE A 176 2.15 -1.24 -4.15
C ILE A 176 1.54 -0.07 -4.92
N PHE A 177 0.30 0.31 -4.60
CA PHE A 177 -0.36 1.45 -5.23
C PHE A 177 0.41 2.76 -5.00
N VAL A 178 0.83 3.05 -3.77
CA VAL A 178 1.61 4.25 -3.45
C VAL A 178 2.93 4.29 -4.21
N LEU A 179 3.63 3.15 -4.34
CA LEU A 179 4.87 3.08 -5.12
C LEU A 179 4.63 3.34 -6.61
N LEU A 180 3.59 2.75 -7.19
CA LEU A 180 3.20 3.02 -8.57
C LEU A 180 2.81 4.51 -8.75
N ALA A 181 2.08 5.08 -7.81
CA ALA A 181 1.66 6.47 -7.84
C ALA A 181 2.84 7.46 -7.72
N HIS A 182 3.88 7.11 -6.95
CA HIS A 182 5.12 7.89 -6.87
C HIS A 182 5.80 7.96 -8.25
N GLU A 183 5.99 6.80 -8.88
CA GLU A 183 6.55 6.72 -10.23
C GLU A 183 5.69 7.44 -11.27
N PHE A 184 4.37 7.32 -11.17
CA PHE A 184 3.48 8.10 -12.02
C PHE A 184 3.63 9.62 -11.78
N GLY A 185 3.90 10.06 -10.55
CA GLY A 185 4.22 11.44 -10.21
C GLY A 185 5.41 11.98 -11.00
N HIS A 186 6.51 11.21 -11.12
CA HIS A 186 7.66 11.60 -11.94
C HIS A 186 7.27 11.88 -13.40
N TYR A 187 6.47 10.98 -13.98
CA TYR A 187 6.00 11.13 -15.35
C TYR A 187 4.97 12.26 -15.51
N PHE A 188 4.02 12.39 -14.58
CA PHE A 188 2.89 13.31 -14.67
C PHE A 188 3.31 14.76 -14.40
N LEU A 189 4.13 14.98 -13.37
CA LEU A 189 4.63 16.30 -13.00
C LEU A 189 5.88 16.73 -13.79
N LYS A 190 6.46 15.82 -14.59
CA LYS A 190 7.72 16.02 -15.33
C LYS A 190 8.85 16.50 -14.42
N THR A 191 9.00 15.87 -13.27
CA THR A 191 9.97 16.26 -12.24
C THR A 191 10.82 15.07 -11.79
N ALA A 192 12.07 15.35 -11.41
CA ALA A 192 12.93 14.43 -10.68
C ALA A 192 12.91 14.71 -9.16
N ASP A 193 12.11 15.67 -8.71
CA ASP A 193 11.92 15.97 -7.28
C ASP A 193 11.12 14.83 -6.62
N GLU A 194 11.87 14.00 -5.92
CA GLU A 194 11.41 12.88 -5.12
C GLU A 194 10.35 13.26 -4.07
N PHE A 195 10.50 14.39 -3.39
CA PHE A 195 9.55 14.83 -2.37
C PHE A 195 8.24 15.30 -3.01
N ALA A 196 8.31 15.98 -4.15
CA ALA A 196 7.13 16.33 -4.92
C ALA A 196 6.34 15.08 -5.36
N CYS A 197 7.04 14.01 -5.78
CA CYS A 197 6.43 12.74 -6.17
C CYS A 197 5.87 11.96 -4.98
N ASP A 198 6.56 11.94 -3.85
CA ASP A 198 6.03 11.37 -2.60
C ASP A 198 4.74 12.07 -2.16
N LYS A 199 4.71 13.41 -2.19
CA LYS A 199 3.54 14.21 -1.83
C LYS A 199 2.37 13.92 -2.78
N PHE A 200 2.63 13.89 -4.08
CA PHE A 200 1.64 13.54 -5.09
C PHE A 200 1.04 12.15 -4.85
N ALA A 201 1.86 11.13 -4.60
CA ALA A 201 1.41 9.77 -4.33
C ALA A 201 0.58 9.68 -3.04
N ALA A 202 1.01 10.38 -1.98
CA ALA A 202 0.27 10.46 -0.72
C ALA A 202 -1.10 11.14 -0.92
N GLU A 203 -1.13 12.27 -1.63
CA GLU A 203 -2.36 13.01 -1.91
C GLU A 203 -3.34 12.19 -2.76
N LEU A 204 -2.86 11.50 -3.80
CA LEU A 204 -3.66 10.62 -4.62
C LEU A 204 -4.29 9.49 -3.80
N ALA A 205 -3.50 8.84 -2.93
CA ALA A 205 -3.99 7.79 -2.06
C ALA A 205 -4.99 8.30 -1.02
N LEU A 206 -4.75 9.47 -0.42
CA LEU A 206 -5.68 10.09 0.52
C LEU A 206 -7.02 10.45 -0.12
N ASN A 207 -6.99 10.99 -1.35
CA ASN A 207 -8.21 11.28 -2.12
C ASN A 207 -9.02 10.02 -2.43
N LEU A 208 -8.35 8.89 -2.70
CA LEU A 208 -9.00 7.58 -2.87
C LEU A 208 -9.55 6.99 -1.56
N GLY A 209 -9.26 7.61 -0.41
CA GLY A 209 -9.74 7.18 0.90
C GLY A 209 -8.84 6.14 1.57
N PHE A 210 -7.58 5.97 1.14
CA PHE A 210 -6.64 5.16 1.89
C PHE A 210 -6.40 5.78 3.28
N SER A 211 -6.26 4.95 4.31
CA SER A 211 -5.91 5.47 5.63
C SER A 211 -4.50 6.03 5.63
N GLN A 212 -4.30 7.12 6.38
CA GLN A 212 -2.99 7.69 6.67
C GLN A 212 -1.99 6.61 7.15
N THR A 213 -2.45 5.64 7.95
CA THR A 213 -1.61 4.54 8.46
C THR A 213 -1.00 3.69 7.34
N GLU A 214 -1.80 3.25 6.36
CA GLU A 214 -1.29 2.41 5.27
C GLU A 214 -0.33 3.18 4.36
N ILE A 215 -0.58 4.47 4.13
CA ILE A 215 0.29 5.34 3.34
C ILE A 215 1.64 5.53 4.05
N LEU A 216 1.62 5.81 5.36
CA LEU A 216 2.84 5.93 6.17
C LEU A 216 3.63 4.62 6.20
N TYR A 217 2.95 3.47 6.27
CA TYR A 217 3.61 2.17 6.20
C TYR A 217 4.23 1.90 4.83
N ALA A 218 3.60 2.32 3.74
CA ALA A 218 4.16 2.21 2.40
C ALA A 218 5.52 2.91 2.31
N PHE A 219 5.55 4.20 2.65
CA PHE A 219 6.78 5.00 2.67
C PHE A 219 7.81 4.44 3.66
N SER A 220 7.42 4.22 4.91
CA SER A 220 8.32 3.71 5.94
C SER A 220 8.97 2.40 5.55
N LYS A 221 8.23 1.50 4.87
CA LYS A 221 8.78 0.21 4.44
C LYS A 221 9.83 0.40 3.35
N THR A 222 9.51 1.16 2.31
CA THR A 222 10.43 1.45 1.19
C THR A 222 11.72 2.10 1.70
N PHE A 223 11.61 3.08 2.59
CA PHE A 223 12.79 3.76 3.12
C PHE A 223 13.60 2.92 4.12
N LYS A 224 12.97 1.99 4.87
CA LYS A 224 13.66 1.09 5.83
C LYS A 224 14.32 -0.13 5.19
N THR A 225 13.84 -0.61 4.05
CA THR A 225 14.39 -1.81 3.37
C THR A 225 15.77 -1.61 2.74
N MET A 226 16.42 -0.47 2.97
CA MET A 226 17.65 -0.08 2.30
C MET A 226 18.91 -0.43 3.12
N LYS A 227 19.95 -0.92 2.41
CA LYS A 227 21.16 -1.59 2.94
C LYS A 227 21.95 -0.74 3.97
N PRO A 228 22.67 -1.39 4.91
CA PRO A 228 23.52 -0.71 5.90
C PRO A 228 24.69 0.11 5.32
N ASN A 229 25.02 -0.06 4.03
CA ASN A 229 26.15 0.63 3.36
C ASN A 229 25.71 1.86 2.55
N LEU A 230 24.57 2.46 2.87
CA LEU A 230 24.17 3.72 2.25
C LEU A 230 25.06 4.87 2.69
N ASP A 231 25.36 5.76 1.76
CA ASP A 231 25.96 7.06 2.07
C ASP A 231 25.13 7.79 3.15
N ALA A 232 25.82 8.41 4.11
CA ALA A 232 25.17 9.06 5.24
C ALA A 232 24.24 10.21 4.80
N GLY A 233 24.58 10.91 3.70
CA GLY A 233 23.76 11.98 3.14
C GLY A 233 22.44 11.46 2.60
N LEU A 234 22.47 10.38 1.81
CA LEU A 234 21.26 9.73 1.29
C LEU A 234 20.35 9.20 2.41
N ARG A 235 20.94 8.75 3.51
CA ARG A 235 20.17 8.33 4.69
C ARG A 235 19.45 9.50 5.33
N ILE A 236 20.15 10.62 5.57
CA ILE A 236 19.59 11.83 6.18
C ILE A 236 18.47 12.41 5.29
N GLU A 237 18.67 12.46 3.97
CA GLU A 237 17.67 12.93 3.02
C GLU A 237 16.36 12.13 3.14
N ARG A 238 16.45 10.80 3.20
CA ARG A 238 15.28 9.92 3.33
C ARG A 238 14.61 10.02 4.68
N GLU A 239 15.38 10.13 5.77
CA GLU A 239 14.83 10.38 7.10
C GLU A 239 14.03 11.70 7.12
N ASN A 240 14.56 12.75 6.50
CA ASN A 240 13.86 14.03 6.35
C ASN A 240 12.59 13.92 5.51
N ARG A 241 12.63 13.18 4.38
CA ARG A 241 11.45 12.92 3.54
C ARG A 241 10.34 12.20 4.31
N ILE A 242 10.67 11.21 5.14
CA ILE A 242 9.68 10.52 5.98
C ILE A 242 9.01 11.49 6.95
N VAL A 243 9.78 12.35 7.61
CA VAL A 243 9.24 13.35 8.54
C VAL A 243 8.32 14.31 7.79
N ALA A 244 8.79 14.86 6.67
CA ALA A 244 8.01 15.82 5.87
C ALA A 244 6.71 15.21 5.31
N ILE A 245 6.75 13.97 4.82
CA ILE A 245 5.56 13.26 4.33
C ILE A 245 4.62 12.90 5.47
N LYS A 246 5.15 12.53 6.64
CA LYS A 246 4.33 12.32 7.82
C LYS A 246 3.59 13.59 8.23
N ASP A 247 4.29 14.71 8.27
CA ASP A 247 3.69 16.00 8.61
C ASP A 247 2.63 16.40 7.57
N PHE A 248 2.89 16.18 6.27
CA PHE A 248 1.90 16.39 5.21
C PHE A 248 0.64 15.54 5.42
N ILE A 249 0.79 14.23 5.61
CA ILE A 249 -0.32 13.29 5.76
C ILE A 249 -1.16 13.61 7.01
N GLN A 250 -0.51 13.95 8.13
CA GLN A 250 -1.19 14.23 9.40
C GLN A 250 -1.99 15.53 9.36
N ASN A 251 -1.56 16.51 8.57
CA ASN A 251 -2.24 17.79 8.40
C ASN A 251 -3.17 17.84 7.17
N TRP A 252 -3.38 16.71 6.49
CA TRP A 252 -4.23 16.64 5.31
C TRP A 252 -5.72 16.67 5.71
N THR A 253 -6.44 17.69 5.24
CA THR A 253 -7.87 17.93 5.50
C THR A 253 -8.76 17.57 4.33
#